data_AF-A0A661TKG1-F1
#
_entry.id   AF-A0A661TKG1-F1
#
_cell.length_a   1.000
_cell.length_b   1.000
_cell.length_c   1.000
_cell.angle_alpha   90.00
_cell.angle_beta   90.00
_cell.angle_gamma   90.00
#
_symmetry.space_group_name_H-M   'P 1'
#
loop_
_entity.id
_entity.type
_entity.pdbx_description
1 polymer ?
#
loop_
_entity_poly.entity_id
_entity_poly.type
_entity_poly.pdbx_seq_one_letter_code
_entity_poly.pdbx_strand_id
1 'polypeptide(L)'
;MDALIEVSNKGLDLKDIAIVDRLPIQVEYYEIMVNANNIPIKQSRGHVTYYKKKVNPTKYIVNVKISSSPSLLVFVKAYDPFWEAQVYKNGTLVRKIKPVPVYGVMNGFWINQTGLLEIAIEYEPQRWFYYGSVVSLLTFTWCILYLAKGSLYRLF
;
A
#
# COMPACT_ATOMS: atom_id res chain seq x y z
N MET A 1 -0.24 -25.81 11.81
CA MET A 1 1.24 -25.86 11.80
C MET A 1 1.78 -26.18 10.41
N ASP A 2 0.91 -26.28 9.39
CA ASP A 2 1.26 -26.85 8.09
C ASP A 2 1.43 -25.83 6.95
N ALA A 3 1.10 -24.55 7.16
CA ALA A 3 1.32 -23.50 6.17
C ALA A 3 2.80 -23.05 6.07
N LEU A 4 3.62 -23.36 7.09
CA LEU A 4 5.07 -23.07 7.09
C LEU A 4 5.84 -23.96 6.11
N ILE A 5 5.31 -25.14 5.77
CA ILE A 5 6.00 -26.10 4.91
C ILE A 5 5.74 -25.78 3.42
N GLU A 6 4.58 -25.22 3.07
CA GLU A 6 4.22 -24.96 1.68
C GLU A 6 4.92 -23.72 1.07
N VAL A 7 5.24 -22.71 1.89
CA VAL A 7 6.02 -21.53 1.45
C VAL A 7 7.50 -21.87 1.26
N SER A 8 8.03 -22.80 2.07
CA SER A 8 9.41 -23.28 1.95
C SER A 8 9.70 -23.96 0.60
N ASN A 9 8.68 -24.54 -0.04
CA ASN A 9 8.85 -25.27 -1.30
C ASN A 9 8.80 -24.39 -2.56
N LYS A 10 8.59 -23.07 -2.44
CA LYS A 10 8.53 -22.14 -3.59
C LYS A 10 9.60 -21.03 -3.61
N GLY A 11 10.67 -21.16 -2.81
CA GLY A 11 11.90 -20.40 -3.02
C GLY A 11 11.78 -18.88 -2.89
N LEU A 12 10.96 -18.38 -1.96
CA LEU A 12 10.96 -16.96 -1.56
C LEU A 12 11.81 -16.80 -0.30
N ASP A 13 13.02 -16.27 -0.46
CA ASP A 13 14.02 -16.07 0.60
C ASP A 13 13.66 -14.83 1.44
N LEU A 14 14.07 -14.80 2.71
CA LEU A 14 13.74 -13.78 3.70
C LEU A 14 14.40 -12.39 3.43
N LYS A 15 14.85 -12.14 2.20
CA LYS A 15 15.77 -11.05 1.83
C LYS A 15 15.15 -9.99 0.94
N ASP A 16 13.94 -10.22 0.45
CA ASP A 16 13.27 -9.36 -0.54
C ASP A 16 12.32 -8.32 0.08
N ILE A 17 12.40 -8.09 1.40
CA ILE A 17 11.25 -7.55 2.16
C ILE A 17 11.57 -6.25 2.91
N ALA A 18 10.95 -5.15 2.46
CA ALA A 18 11.12 -3.80 3.01
C ALA A 18 10.12 -3.46 4.12
N ILE A 19 10.60 -2.80 5.19
CA ILE A 19 9.79 -2.49 6.38
C ILE A 19 9.40 -1.01 6.49
N VAL A 20 8.10 -0.69 6.41
CA VAL A 20 7.57 0.68 6.18
C VAL A 20 7.02 1.39 7.43
N ASP A 21 7.09 0.80 8.63
CA ASP A 21 6.36 1.32 9.81
C ASP A 21 7.18 2.13 10.85
N ARG A 22 8.47 2.42 10.61
CA ARG A 22 9.23 3.39 11.43
C ARG A 22 9.82 4.52 10.55
N LEU A 23 9.41 5.76 10.82
CA LEU A 23 9.98 7.00 10.23
C LEU A 23 11.47 7.16 10.64
N PRO A 24 12.26 8.08 10.05
CA PRO A 24 12.45 8.48 8.66
C PRO A 24 13.86 8.05 8.23
N ILE A 25 14.06 6.84 7.70
CA ILE A 25 15.42 6.31 7.52
C ILE A 25 15.59 5.88 6.08
N GLN A 26 16.60 6.38 5.39
CA GLN A 26 17.11 5.83 4.13
C GLN A 26 17.11 4.28 4.20
N VAL A 27 16.10 3.63 3.63
CA VAL A 27 16.03 2.17 3.43
C VAL A 27 16.91 1.86 2.23
N GLU A 28 18.10 1.40 2.56
CA GLU A 28 19.00 0.76 1.61
C GLU A 28 18.54 -0.68 1.40
N TYR A 29 18.29 -1.05 0.15
CA TYR A 29 17.98 -2.43 -0.23
C TYR A 29 19.28 -3.17 -0.48
N TYR A 30 19.42 -4.36 0.11
CA TYR A 30 20.56 -5.25 -0.14
C TYR A 30 20.06 -6.53 -0.79
N GLU A 31 20.56 -6.85 -1.99
CA GLU A 31 20.51 -8.23 -2.45
C GLU A 31 21.67 -8.99 -1.79
N ILE A 32 21.38 -10.16 -1.21
CA ILE A 32 22.44 -11.07 -0.74
C ILE A 32 22.63 -12.13 -1.82
N MET A 33 23.64 -11.91 -2.67
CA MET A 33 24.09 -12.95 -3.58
C MET A 33 24.97 -13.94 -2.77
N VAL A 34 24.84 -15.24 -3.03
CA VAL A 34 25.73 -16.26 -2.45
C VAL A 34 26.76 -16.60 -3.53
N ASN A 35 28.05 -16.37 -3.26
CA ASN A 35 29.09 -16.72 -4.22
C ASN A 35 29.39 -18.24 -4.21
N ALA A 36 30.23 -18.71 -5.15
CA ALA A 36 30.62 -20.12 -5.27
C ALA A 36 31.27 -20.73 -4.01
N ASN A 37 31.64 -19.90 -3.02
CA ASN A 37 32.24 -20.32 -1.75
C ASN A 37 31.24 -20.20 -0.58
N ASN A 38 29.94 -20.07 -0.86
CA ASN A 38 28.86 -19.91 0.12
C ASN A 38 28.99 -18.67 1.02
N ILE A 39 29.73 -17.64 0.60
CA ILE A 39 29.85 -16.40 1.36
C ILE A 39 28.72 -15.45 0.93
N PRO A 40 27.88 -14.97 1.86
CA PRO A 40 26.87 -13.96 1.56
C PRO A 40 27.56 -12.62 1.26
N ILE A 41 27.55 -12.21 -0.01
CA ILE A 41 28.02 -10.90 -0.44
C ILE A 41 26.84 -9.93 -0.45
N LYS A 42 26.93 -8.86 0.36
CA LYS A 42 25.98 -7.74 0.32
C LYS A 42 26.25 -6.93 -0.95
N GLN A 43 25.34 -6.97 -1.91
CA GLN A 43 25.40 -6.09 -3.09
C GLN A 43 24.32 -5.02 -2.97
N SER A 44 24.74 -3.75 -2.81
CA SER A 44 23.83 -2.60 -2.78
C SER A 44 23.32 -2.35 -4.20
N ARG A 45 22.13 -2.89 -4.51
CA ARG A 45 21.49 -2.72 -5.82
C ARG A 45 20.62 -1.46 -5.81
N GLY A 46 21.29 -0.32 -5.78
CA GLY A 46 20.71 0.98 -6.04
C GLY A 46 20.33 1.79 -4.79
N HIS A 47 20.78 3.04 -4.78
CA HIS A 47 20.36 4.04 -3.81
C HIS A 47 18.91 4.46 -4.12
N VAL A 48 17.95 3.88 -3.41
CA VAL A 48 16.55 4.29 -3.48
C VAL A 48 16.35 5.43 -2.49
N THR A 49 16.49 6.67 -2.95
CA THR A 49 15.99 7.81 -2.18
C THR A 49 14.48 7.78 -2.26
N TYR A 50 13.81 7.57 -1.12
CA TYR A 50 12.36 7.64 -1.08
C TYR A 50 11.89 8.66 -0.05
N TYR A 51 10.82 9.35 -0.42
CA TYR A 51 10.10 10.25 0.45
C TYR A 51 8.69 9.71 0.66
N LYS A 52 8.35 9.42 1.91
CA LYS A 52 7.02 8.96 2.32
C LYS A 52 6.25 10.12 2.92
N LYS A 53 5.16 10.53 2.27
CA LYS A 53 4.16 11.41 2.87
C LYS A 53 2.95 10.58 3.26
N LYS A 54 2.73 10.41 4.56
CA LYS A 54 1.43 9.94 5.06
C LYS A 54 0.45 11.08 4.84
N VAL A 55 -0.48 10.90 3.90
CA VAL A 55 -1.54 11.89 3.65
C VAL A 55 -2.63 11.72 4.69
N ASN A 56 -3.04 10.47 4.92
CA ASN A 56 -3.98 10.08 5.96
C ASN A 56 -3.76 8.59 6.32
N PRO A 57 -4.49 7.99 7.28
CA PRO A 57 -4.28 6.58 7.66
C PRO A 57 -4.45 5.56 6.52
N THR A 58 -5.20 5.93 5.48
CA THR A 58 -5.61 5.10 4.33
C THR A 58 -4.97 5.53 3.00
N LYS A 59 -4.03 6.49 3.01
CA LYS A 59 -3.35 7.00 1.81
C LYS A 59 -1.91 7.40 2.11
N TYR A 60 -0.99 6.82 1.36
CA TYR A 60 0.45 7.05 1.46
C TYR A 60 1.00 7.39 0.08
N ILE A 61 1.86 8.40 -0.01
CA ILE A 61 2.57 8.74 -1.24
C ILE A 61 4.04 8.40 -1.04
N VAL A 62 4.61 7.63 -1.96
CA VAL A 62 6.00 7.19 -1.97
C VAL A 62 6.63 7.64 -3.28
N ASN A 63 7.61 8.53 -3.20
CA ASN A 63 8.44 8.85 -4.35
C ASN A 63 9.63 7.91 -4.38
N VAL A 64 9.93 7.28 -5.52
CA VAL A 64 10.96 6.24 -5.63
C VAL A 64 11.68 6.36 -6.96
N LYS A 65 13.01 6.19 -6.96
CA LYS A 65 13.80 6.05 -8.19
C LYS A 65 14.21 4.60 -8.38
N ILE A 66 13.65 3.94 -9.38
CA ILE A 66 13.88 2.53 -9.67
C ILE A 66 14.86 2.42 -10.84
N SER A 67 16.03 1.82 -10.60
CA SER A 67 17.07 1.67 -11.62
C SER A 67 16.94 0.36 -12.42
N SER A 68 16.38 -0.69 -11.81
CA SER A 68 16.18 -2.01 -12.43
C SER A 68 14.81 -2.58 -12.05
N SER A 69 14.12 -3.16 -13.02
CA SER A 69 12.82 -3.82 -12.86
C SER A 69 12.92 -5.31 -13.23
N PRO A 70 12.09 -6.20 -12.65
CA PRO A 70 11.03 -5.93 -11.68
C PRO A 70 11.56 -5.64 -10.27
N SER A 71 10.77 -4.95 -9.46
CA SER A 71 11.07 -4.67 -8.04
C SER A 71 9.83 -4.86 -7.17
N LEU A 72 10.01 -5.34 -5.95
CA LEU A 72 8.92 -5.55 -5.00
C LEU A 72 8.88 -4.40 -3.99
N LEU A 73 7.80 -3.63 -4.01
CA LEU A 73 7.52 -2.64 -2.96
C LEU A 73 6.76 -3.33 -1.84
N VAL A 74 7.38 -3.48 -0.67
CA VAL A 74 6.70 -4.00 0.51
C VAL A 74 6.13 -2.87 1.35
N PHE A 75 4.88 -3.03 1.75
CA PHE A 75 4.13 -2.17 2.65
C PHE A 75 3.80 -2.93 3.93
N VAL A 76 4.49 -2.57 5.01
CA VAL A 76 4.37 -3.21 6.34
C VAL A 76 3.16 -2.70 7.08
N LYS A 77 2.02 -3.11 6.54
CA LYS A 77 0.76 -3.22 7.24
C LYS A 77 0.24 -4.63 7.04
N ALA A 78 -0.64 -5.06 7.94
CA ALA A 78 -1.37 -6.30 7.79
C ALA A 78 -1.93 -6.42 6.37
N TYR A 79 -1.71 -7.59 5.75
CA TYR A 79 -2.17 -7.89 4.42
C TYR A 79 -3.68 -7.70 4.33
N ASP A 80 -4.11 -6.95 3.32
CA ASP A 80 -5.52 -6.80 2.99
C ASP A 80 -5.64 -6.59 1.47
N PRO A 81 -6.47 -7.39 0.77
CA PRO A 81 -6.61 -7.34 -0.69
C PRO A 81 -7.18 -6.00 -1.21
N PHE A 82 -7.74 -5.16 -0.35
CA PHE A 82 -8.30 -3.88 -0.70
C PHE A 82 -7.31 -2.71 -0.65
N TRP A 83 -6.05 -2.94 -0.23
CA TRP A 83 -4.99 -2.00 -0.58
C TRP A 83 -4.78 -1.98 -2.10
N GLU A 84 -4.34 -0.84 -2.63
CA GLU A 84 -4.00 -0.69 -4.04
C GLU A 84 -2.82 0.28 -4.17
N ALA A 85 -1.81 -0.08 -4.97
CA ALA A 85 -0.74 0.81 -5.35
C ALA A 85 -1.01 1.40 -6.74
N GLN A 86 -1.04 2.72 -6.82
CA GLN A 86 -1.24 3.50 -8.03
C GLN A 86 0.11 4.11 -8.42
N VAL A 87 0.69 3.65 -9.53
CA VAL A 87 2.02 4.06 -10.00
C VAL A 87 1.88 5.17 -11.03
N TYR A 88 2.49 6.31 -10.74
CA TYR A 88 2.54 7.49 -11.60
C TYR A 88 3.95 7.70 -12.15
N LYS A 89 4.02 8.08 -13.42
CA LYS A 89 5.25 8.50 -14.10
C LYS A 89 4.98 9.82 -14.81
N ASN A 90 5.78 10.83 -14.51
CA ASN A 90 5.60 12.20 -15.02
C ASN A 90 4.17 12.74 -14.78
N GLY A 91 3.58 12.45 -13.62
CA GLY A 91 2.23 12.89 -13.24
C GLY A 91 1.07 12.07 -13.83
N THR A 92 1.35 11.13 -14.76
CA THR A 92 0.31 10.30 -15.37
C THR A 92 0.24 8.93 -14.69
N LEU A 93 -0.97 8.46 -14.39
CA LEU A 93 -1.21 7.12 -13.87
C LEU A 93 -0.83 6.08 -14.94
N VAL A 94 0.16 5.25 -14.63
CA VAL A 94 0.64 4.19 -15.53
C VAL A 94 -0.05 2.87 -15.20
N ARG A 95 -0.19 2.54 -13.91
CA ARG A 95 -0.72 1.24 -13.49
C ARG A 95 -1.32 1.29 -12.09
N LYS A 96 -2.35 0.46 -11.89
CA LYS A 96 -2.87 0.07 -10.57
C LYS A 96 -2.49 -1.37 -10.29
N ILE A 97 -2.01 -1.64 -9.07
CA ILE A 97 -1.44 -2.92 -8.67
C ILE A 97 -2.08 -3.34 -7.36
N LYS A 98 -2.66 -4.55 -7.36
CA LYS A 98 -3.20 -5.19 -6.16
C LYS A 98 -2.07 -5.83 -5.33
N PRO A 99 -2.23 -5.89 -4.01
CA PRO A 99 -1.21 -6.41 -3.12
C PRO A 99 -1.10 -7.92 -3.27
N VAL A 100 0.12 -8.43 -3.10
CA VAL A 100 0.40 -9.84 -2.85
C VAL A 100 0.82 -10.01 -1.40
N PRO A 101 0.48 -11.13 -0.74
CA PRO A 101 0.88 -11.37 0.63
C PRO A 101 2.38 -11.65 0.71
N VAL A 102 3.08 -10.83 1.47
CA VAL A 102 4.52 -10.91 1.75
C VAL A 102 4.70 -11.55 3.13
N TYR A 103 5.43 -12.68 3.20
CA TYR A 103 5.47 -13.57 4.38
C TYR A 103 4.08 -13.96 4.93
N GLY A 104 3.04 -13.96 4.10
CA GLY A 104 1.67 -14.25 4.51
C GLY A 104 0.98 -13.17 5.35
N VAL A 105 1.67 -12.08 5.72
CA VAL A 105 1.14 -11.09 6.69
C VAL A 105 1.26 -9.64 6.23
N MET A 106 2.07 -9.33 5.22
CA MET A 106 2.30 -7.96 4.74
C MET A 106 1.83 -7.76 3.31
N ASN A 107 1.67 -6.50 2.89
CA ASN A 107 1.30 -6.18 1.51
C ASN A 107 2.55 -5.99 0.65
N GLY A 108 2.58 -6.56 -0.55
CA GLY A 108 3.64 -6.35 -1.53
C GLY A 108 3.09 -5.94 -2.89
N PHE A 109 3.81 -5.11 -3.63
CA PHE A 109 3.41 -4.64 -4.94
C PHE A 109 4.55 -4.81 -5.95
N TRP A 110 4.32 -5.59 -7.00
CA TRP A 110 5.30 -5.81 -8.07
C TRP A 110 5.34 -4.62 -9.04
N ILE A 111 6.39 -3.81 -8.95
CA ILE A 111 6.63 -2.65 -9.79
C ILE A 111 7.52 -3.04 -10.97
N ASN A 112 6.99 -2.90 -12.18
CA ASN A 112 7.69 -3.23 -13.43
C ASN A 112 8.18 -1.96 -14.17
N GLN A 113 8.05 -0.80 -13.55
CA GLN A 113 8.41 0.49 -14.10
C GLN A 113 9.77 0.93 -13.54
N THR A 114 10.59 1.53 -14.39
CA THR A 114 11.87 2.15 -14.02
C THR A 114 11.81 3.68 -14.15
N GLY A 115 12.80 4.34 -13.53
CA GLY A 115 12.93 5.78 -13.46
C GLY A 115 12.38 6.38 -12.17
N LEU A 116 12.12 7.68 -12.19
CA LEU A 116 11.46 8.39 -11.08
C LEU A 116 9.96 8.12 -11.14
N LEU A 117 9.41 7.57 -10.07
CA LEU A 117 8.00 7.21 -9.95
C LEU A 117 7.42 7.80 -8.67
N GLU A 118 6.15 8.16 -8.74
CA GLU A 118 5.33 8.43 -7.57
C GLU A 118 4.33 7.28 -7.40
N ILE A 119 4.31 6.66 -6.23
CA ILE A 119 3.44 5.53 -5.93
C ILE A 119 2.48 5.95 -4.81
N ALA A 120 1.19 6.03 -5.12
CA ALA A 120 0.14 6.26 -4.14
C ALA A 120 -0.44 4.92 -3.69
N ILE A 121 -0.25 4.56 -2.42
CA ILE A 121 -0.84 3.38 -1.79
C ILE A 121 -2.11 3.82 -1.08
N GLU A 122 -3.26 3.33 -1.53
CA GLU A 122 -4.59 3.72 -1.03
C GLU A 122 -5.40 2.50 -0.58
N TYR A 123 -6.21 2.69 0.46
CA TYR A 123 -7.19 1.69 0.90
C TYR A 123 -8.54 1.97 0.23
N GLU A 124 -8.94 1.10 -0.70
CA GLU A 124 -10.14 1.25 -1.51
C GLU A 124 -11.45 1.41 -0.68
N PRO A 125 -11.70 0.62 0.40
CA PRO A 125 -12.93 0.66 1.18
C PRO A 125 -13.18 2.00 1.85
N GLN A 126 -12.12 2.79 2.10
CA GLN A 126 -12.27 4.13 2.65
C GLN A 126 -13.10 5.05 1.73
N ARG A 127 -12.99 4.89 0.40
CA ARG A 127 -13.80 5.67 -0.56
C ARG A 127 -15.27 5.30 -0.47
N TRP A 128 -15.57 4.00 -0.38
CA TRP A 128 -16.92 3.48 -0.20
C TRP A 128 -17.55 3.98 1.09
N PHE A 129 -16.78 3.99 2.19
CA PHE A 129 -17.21 4.55 3.46
C PHE A 129 -17.60 6.03 3.36
N TYR A 130 -16.80 6.84 2.65
CA TYR A 130 -17.13 8.26 2.43
C TYR A 130 -18.42 8.44 1.64
N TYR A 131 -18.62 7.67 0.57
CA TYR A 131 -19.87 7.73 -0.21
C TYR A 131 -21.08 7.32 0.64
N GLY A 132 -20.98 6.23 1.40
CA GLY A 132 -22.03 5.78 2.31
C GLY A 132 -22.36 6.83 3.38
N SER A 133 -21.34 7.44 3.97
CA SER A 133 -21.51 8.48 5.00
C SER A 133 -22.27 9.69 4.47
N VAL A 134 -21.97 10.15 3.25
CA VAL A 134 -22.69 11.26 2.62
C VAL A 134 -24.17 10.92 2.43
N VAL A 135 -24.47 9.72 1.91
CA VAL A 135 -25.85 9.27 1.71
C VAL A 135 -26.59 9.19 3.05
N SER A 136 -25.97 8.63 4.10
CA SER A 136 -26.55 8.55 5.44
C SER A 136 -26.83 9.92 6.06
N LEU A 137 -25.94 10.90 5.89
CA LEU A 137 -26.18 12.26 6.38
C LEU A 137 -27.36 12.92 5.66
N LEU A 138 -27.46 12.74 4.35
CA LEU A 138 -28.57 13.29 3.56
C LEU A 138 -29.91 12.69 3.98
N THR A 139 -29.99 11.37 4.14
CA THR A 139 -31.23 10.71 4.57
C THR A 139 -31.60 11.09 6.01
N PHE A 140 -30.62 11.13 6.91
CA PHE A 140 -30.86 11.55 8.29
C PHE A 140 -31.38 12.99 8.38
N THR A 141 -30.78 13.91 7.62
CA THR A 141 -31.23 15.30 7.52
C THR A 141 -32.65 15.37 6.99
N TRP A 142 -32.98 14.59 5.95
CA TRP A 142 -34.33 14.54 5.39
C TRP A 142 -35.36 14.03 6.39
N CYS A 143 -35.02 12.99 7.15
CA CYS A 143 -35.87 12.47 8.23
C CYS A 143 -36.13 13.51 9.33
N ILE A 144 -35.09 14.24 9.75
CA ILE A 144 -35.23 15.32 10.73
C ILE A 144 -36.19 16.39 10.21
N LEU A 145 -36.01 16.83 8.96
CA LEU A 145 -36.89 17.85 8.35
C LEU A 145 -38.34 17.35 8.25
N TYR A 146 -38.54 16.09 7.88
CA TYR A 146 -39.87 15.48 7.82
C TYR A 146 -40.55 15.44 9.19
N LEU A 147 -39.82 15.01 10.23
CA LEU A 147 -40.35 14.96 11.61
C LEU A 147 -40.61 16.36 12.17
N ALA A 148 -39.71 17.31 11.93
CA ALA A 148 -39.86 18.70 12.36
C ALA A 148 -41.10 19.34 11.73
N LYS A 149 -41.32 19.11 10.42
CA LYS A 149 -42.53 19.54 9.72
C LYS A 149 -43.79 18.95 10.37
N GLY A 150 -43.82 17.64 10.62
CA GLY A 150 -44.96 16.97 11.27
C GLY A 150 -45.23 17.44 12.71
N SER A 151 -44.19 17.75 13.48
CA SER A 151 -44.31 18.31 14.83
C SER A 151 -44.87 19.73 14.80
N LEU A 152 -44.47 20.54 13.80
CA LEU A 152 -44.95 21.91 13.66
C LEU A 152 -46.46 21.95 13.37
N TYR A 153 -46.96 21.05 12.51
CA TYR A 153 -48.40 20.92 12.23
C TYR A 153 -49.25 20.45 13.40
N ARG A 154 -48.65 19.90 14.48
CA ARG A 154 -49.41 19.52 15.68
C ARG A 154 -49.50 20.64 16.71
N LEU A 155 -48.68 21.69 16.57
CA LEU A 155 -48.62 22.81 17.51
C LEU A 155 -49.45 24.04 17.05
N PHE A 156 -49.94 24.04 15.82
CA PHE A 156 -50.83 25.04 15.23
C PHE A 156 -52.11 24.37 14.73
#